data_AF-A0A815UT26-F1
#
_entry.id   AF-A0A815UT26-F1
#
_cell.length_a   1.000
_cell.length_b   1.000
_cell.length_c   1.000
_cell.angle_alpha   90.00
_cell.angle_beta   90.00
_cell.angle_gamma   90.00
#
_symmetry.space_group_name_H-M   'P 1'
#
loop_
_entity.id
_entity.type
_entity.pdbx_description
1 polymer ?
#
loop_
_entity_poly.entity_id
_entity_poly.type
_entity_poly.pdbx_seq_one_letter_code
_entity_poly.pdbx_strand_id
1 'polypeptide(L)'
;MVRSRLQLFFVACLYLSRSSVQAVIFSCRYTAPCGCSRYNANINARIVGGERAPSHSWSWMASLRLNFTSHQCGAIIFSDNFVLTAAHCVRLFVSAPSTLSIVIDTDTLNTQEGQRLSLSTISIHPSYNFSTRENDIAILRLSKPIDFNDVNIAKICLPNVSKSEEHRYPIINRSLVAIGWGHMSFNGSMSYTLRQVTVKTIGEKENMCKNSIYNVKLQFCAAVNDSEKDTCQGDSGGPLMYYSEEEQVWVLAGITSYGRGCALSNYAGIYTRVSAYTNWIQSIVDDDGMVTIQQSKANIHIFSILTIFMIIVF
;
A
#
# COMPACT_ATOMS: atom_id res chain seq x y z
N MET A 1 13.88 80.03 6.85
CA MET A 1 14.25 79.11 7.94
C MET A 1 13.30 77.91 7.85
N VAL A 2 13.60 76.89 7.05
CA VAL A 2 14.40 75.67 7.34
C VAL A 2 13.79 74.79 8.44
N ARG A 3 13.65 73.50 8.09
CA ARG A 3 13.42 72.27 8.88
C ARG A 3 11.98 71.77 8.91
N SER A 4 11.67 70.49 8.71
CA SER A 4 12.38 69.32 8.19
C SER A 4 11.38 68.17 8.20
N ARG A 5 11.54 67.26 7.23
CA ARG A 5 10.80 66.01 7.04
C ARG A 5 10.61 65.19 8.33
N LEU A 6 9.47 64.49 8.43
CA LEU A 6 9.45 63.08 8.84
C LEU A 6 8.21 62.38 8.26
N GLN A 7 8.43 61.61 7.19
CA GLN A 7 7.47 60.65 6.66
C GLN A 7 7.46 59.45 7.62
N LEU A 8 6.36 59.18 8.31
CA LEU A 8 6.10 57.85 8.86
C LEU A 8 5.32 57.05 7.81
N PHE A 9 6.06 56.29 6.99
CA PHE A 9 5.48 55.15 6.29
C PHE A 9 5.23 54.05 7.32
N PHE A 10 3.96 53.85 7.68
CA PHE A 10 3.53 52.59 8.29
C PHE A 10 3.67 51.50 7.22
N VAL A 11 4.79 50.79 7.24
CA VAL A 11 4.89 49.49 6.55
C VAL A 11 4.06 48.52 7.36
N ALA A 12 2.82 48.30 6.92
CA ALA A 12 2.02 47.17 7.35
C ALA A 12 2.75 45.89 6.91
N CYS A 13 3.50 45.29 7.82
CA CYS A 13 4.03 43.95 7.64
C CYS A 13 2.84 42.99 7.70
N LEU A 14 2.27 42.70 6.53
CA LEU A 14 1.36 41.57 6.34
C LEU A 14 2.17 40.31 6.66
N TYR A 15 2.06 39.83 7.91
CA TYR A 15 2.38 38.45 8.25
C TYR A 15 1.37 37.55 7.53
N LEU A 16 1.63 37.29 6.24
CA LEU A 16 1.09 36.12 5.56
C LEU A 16 1.86 34.91 6.11
N SER A 17 1.39 34.35 7.23
CA SER A 17 1.76 32.99 7.62
C SER A 17 1.17 32.01 6.62
N ARG A 18 1.77 31.92 5.44
CA ARG A 18 1.59 30.75 4.57
C ARG A 18 2.17 29.57 5.33
N SER A 19 1.31 28.83 6.02
CA SER A 19 1.61 27.47 6.46
C SER A 19 1.80 26.63 5.20
N SER A 20 3.01 26.63 4.63
CA SER A 20 3.38 25.69 3.58
C SER A 20 3.33 24.30 4.20
N VAL A 21 2.30 23.54 3.87
CA VAL A 21 2.24 22.11 4.14
C VAL A 21 3.46 21.51 3.45
N GLN A 22 4.45 21.08 4.25
CA GLN A 22 5.68 20.53 3.71
C GLN A 22 5.43 19.06 3.37
N ALA A 23 5.59 18.75 2.08
CA ALA A 23 5.44 17.40 1.56
C ALA A 23 6.53 16.49 2.17
N VAL A 24 6.16 15.30 2.63
CA VAL A 24 7.11 14.34 3.22
C VAL A 24 7.67 13.47 2.08
N ILE A 25 8.99 13.52 1.92
CA ILE A 25 9.71 12.71 0.93
C ILE A 25 10.17 11.43 1.60
N PHE A 26 9.68 10.30 1.11
CA PHE A 26 10.12 8.98 1.56
C PHE A 26 11.17 8.44 0.60
N SER A 27 12.42 8.34 1.07
CA SER A 27 13.55 7.74 0.34
C SER A 27 13.90 6.40 0.97
N CYS A 28 13.89 5.34 0.17
CA CYS A 28 14.14 3.98 0.64
C CYS A 28 15.59 3.54 0.43
N ARG A 29 15.98 2.42 1.04
CA ARG A 29 17.28 1.79 0.83
C ARG A 29 17.29 1.02 -0.49
N TYR A 30 17.92 1.55 -1.55
CA TYR A 30 17.96 0.90 -2.88
C TYR A 30 18.61 -0.50 -2.91
N THR A 31 19.39 -0.87 -1.90
CA THR A 31 19.94 -2.23 -1.76
C THR A 31 18.96 -3.21 -1.09
N ALA A 32 17.81 -2.74 -0.64
CA ALA A 32 16.78 -3.60 -0.09
C ALA A 32 16.12 -4.44 -1.20
N PRO A 33 15.87 -5.74 -0.97
CA PRO A 33 15.25 -6.62 -1.96
C PRO A 33 13.75 -6.34 -2.22
N CYS A 34 13.13 -5.45 -1.44
CA CYS A 34 11.73 -5.08 -1.54
C CYS A 34 11.48 -3.69 -0.94
N GLY A 35 10.27 -3.16 -1.14
CA GLY A 35 9.75 -1.98 -0.48
C GLY A 35 10.46 -0.69 -0.90
N CYS A 36 11.17 -0.71 -2.03
CA CYS A 36 11.89 0.43 -2.54
C CYS A 36 11.62 0.65 -4.03
N SER A 37 11.11 1.84 -4.37
CA SER A 37 11.01 2.31 -5.76
C SER A 37 12.23 3.17 -6.08
N ARG A 38 12.66 3.18 -7.34
CA ARG A 38 13.69 4.13 -7.83
C ARG A 38 13.26 5.59 -7.67
N TYR A 39 11.96 5.86 -7.70
CA TYR A 39 11.40 7.20 -7.64
C TYR A 39 10.78 7.42 -6.26
N ASN A 40 11.15 8.52 -5.61
CA ASN A 40 10.67 8.82 -4.27
C ASN A 40 9.17 9.12 -4.27
N ALA A 41 8.46 8.51 -3.33
CA ALA A 41 7.10 8.95 -2.98
C ALA A 41 7.19 10.29 -2.26
N ASN A 42 6.47 11.28 -2.77
CA ASN A 42 6.29 12.57 -2.11
C ASN A 42 4.82 12.69 -1.73
N ILE A 43 4.52 12.68 -0.43
CA ILE A 43 3.14 12.68 0.07
C ILE A 43 2.87 13.95 0.87
N ASN A 44 1.85 14.68 0.46
CA ASN A 44 1.36 15.82 1.22
C ASN A 44 0.53 15.33 2.41
N ALA A 45 0.94 15.74 3.61
CA ALA A 45 0.11 15.54 4.79
C ALA A 45 -1.14 16.43 4.66
N ARG A 46 -2.33 15.82 4.55
CA ARG A 46 -3.69 16.44 4.61
C ARG A 46 -4.42 16.70 3.28
N ILE A 47 -4.38 15.79 2.31
CA ILE A 47 -5.25 15.89 1.12
C ILE A 47 -6.37 14.84 1.19
N VAL A 48 -7.58 15.29 1.50
CA VAL A 48 -8.84 14.52 1.39
C VAL A 48 -9.16 14.33 -0.10
N GLY A 49 -9.58 13.13 -0.51
CA GLY A 49 -9.73 12.75 -1.92
C GLY A 49 -8.43 12.34 -2.64
N GLY A 50 -7.30 12.36 -1.93
CA GLY A 50 -5.98 11.95 -2.43
C GLY A 50 -5.36 12.92 -3.43
N GLU A 51 -4.08 12.71 -3.71
CA GLU A 51 -3.32 13.47 -4.71
C GLU A 51 -2.83 12.56 -5.83
N ARG A 52 -2.39 13.14 -6.94
CA ARG A 52 -1.76 12.37 -8.00
C ARG A 52 -0.44 11.81 -7.47
N ALA A 53 -0.26 10.50 -7.60
CA ALA A 53 1.01 9.87 -7.27
C ALA A 53 2.10 10.36 -8.24
N PRO A 54 3.31 10.66 -7.75
CA PRO A 54 4.45 10.87 -8.63
C PRO A 54 4.67 9.65 -9.53
N SER A 55 5.06 9.91 -10.77
CA SER A 55 5.22 8.85 -11.78
C SER A 55 6.19 7.78 -11.30
N HIS A 56 5.80 6.51 -11.42
CA HIS A 56 6.57 5.33 -11.01
C HIS A 56 6.98 5.25 -9.52
N SER A 57 6.48 6.14 -8.65
CA SER A 57 6.84 6.14 -7.21
C SER A 57 6.29 4.95 -6.42
N TRP A 58 5.29 4.26 -6.97
CA TRP A 58 4.68 3.07 -6.38
C TRP A 58 4.85 1.85 -7.29
N SER A 59 6.11 1.47 -7.50
CA SER A 59 6.56 0.44 -8.45
C SER A 59 5.99 -0.98 -8.27
N TRP A 60 5.30 -1.24 -7.16
CA TRP A 60 4.61 -2.50 -6.88
C TRP A 60 3.11 -2.45 -7.16
N MET A 61 2.56 -1.29 -7.53
CA MET A 61 1.16 -1.15 -7.90
C MET A 61 0.91 -1.78 -9.27
N ALA A 62 -0.14 -2.58 -9.36
CA ALA A 62 -0.56 -3.20 -10.60
C ALA A 62 -2.05 -3.05 -10.82
N SER A 63 -2.46 -3.00 -12.09
CA SER A 63 -3.85 -2.93 -12.51
C SER A 63 -4.33 -4.32 -12.92
N LEU A 64 -5.29 -4.89 -12.19
CA LEU A 64 -5.99 -6.11 -12.61
C LEU A 64 -7.06 -5.74 -13.64
N ARG A 65 -6.97 -6.31 -14.84
CA ARG A 65 -7.85 -5.99 -15.97
C ARG A 65 -8.61 -7.20 -16.48
N LEU A 66 -9.90 -7.02 -16.74
CA LEU A 66 -10.79 -7.96 -17.41
C LEU A 66 -10.76 -7.72 -18.93
N ASN A 67 -10.75 -8.82 -19.69
CA ASN A 67 -10.73 -8.82 -21.15
C ASN A 67 -9.63 -7.89 -21.70
N PHE A 68 -8.48 -7.87 -21.01
CA PHE A 68 -7.27 -7.10 -21.35
C PHE A 68 -7.42 -5.57 -21.44
N THR A 69 -8.60 -5.05 -21.11
CA THR A 69 -8.99 -3.66 -21.37
C THR A 69 -9.47 -2.95 -20.11
N SER A 70 -10.52 -3.48 -19.49
CA SER A 70 -11.22 -2.82 -18.39
C SER A 70 -10.52 -3.09 -17.06
N HIS A 71 -10.08 -2.02 -16.40
CA HIS A 71 -9.63 -2.07 -15.01
C HIS A 71 -10.77 -2.51 -14.08
N GLN A 72 -10.47 -3.47 -13.20
CA GLN A 72 -11.43 -4.03 -12.25
C GLN A 72 -11.03 -3.78 -10.80
N CYS A 73 -9.74 -3.98 -10.49
CA CYS A 73 -9.18 -3.90 -9.16
C CYS A 73 -7.69 -3.57 -9.25
N GLY A 74 -7.12 -3.24 -8.09
CA GLY A 74 -5.69 -3.23 -7.86
C GLY A 74 -5.14 -4.64 -7.67
N ALA A 75 -3.85 -4.77 -7.95
CA ALA A 75 -3.03 -5.91 -7.60
C ALA A 75 -1.66 -5.42 -7.12
N ILE A 76 -0.91 -6.30 -6.47
CA ILE A 76 0.28 -5.92 -5.69
C ILE A 76 1.41 -6.87 -6.03
N ILE A 77 2.52 -6.32 -6.52
CA ILE A 77 3.74 -7.07 -6.81
C ILE A 77 4.48 -7.33 -5.50
N PHE A 78 4.63 -8.59 -5.13
CA PHE A 78 5.34 -9.00 -3.91
C PHE A 78 6.40 -10.09 -4.14
N SER A 79 6.42 -10.69 -5.34
CA SER A 79 7.35 -11.75 -5.75
C SER A 79 7.59 -11.69 -7.26
N ASP A 80 8.42 -12.61 -7.79
CA ASP A 80 8.73 -12.67 -9.22
C ASP A 80 7.60 -13.25 -10.08
N ASN A 81 6.89 -14.22 -9.54
CA ASN A 81 5.90 -15.00 -10.28
C ASN A 81 4.47 -14.79 -9.77
N PHE A 82 4.28 -14.03 -8.70
CA PHE A 82 2.99 -13.90 -8.04
C PHE A 82 2.66 -12.45 -7.67
N VAL A 83 1.38 -12.12 -7.80
CA VAL A 83 0.79 -10.86 -7.33
C VAL A 83 -0.34 -11.13 -6.34
N LEU A 84 -0.53 -10.22 -5.38
CA LEU A 84 -1.64 -10.26 -4.42
C LEU A 84 -2.80 -9.38 -4.89
N THR A 85 -4.01 -9.77 -4.54
CA THR A 85 -5.22 -8.94 -4.66
C THR A 85 -6.28 -9.42 -3.65
N ALA A 86 -7.48 -8.84 -3.66
CA ALA A 86 -8.60 -9.32 -2.87
C ALA A 86 -9.31 -10.50 -3.56
N ALA A 87 -9.81 -11.46 -2.79
CA ALA A 87 -10.53 -12.61 -3.31
C ALA A 87 -11.77 -12.20 -4.11
N HIS A 88 -12.49 -11.18 -3.66
CA HIS A 88 -13.70 -10.70 -4.32
C HIS A 88 -13.46 -10.19 -5.73
N CYS A 89 -12.25 -9.73 -6.06
CA CYS A 89 -11.87 -9.26 -7.39
C CYS A 89 -11.78 -10.40 -8.40
N VAL A 90 -11.47 -11.63 -7.94
CA VAL A 90 -11.11 -12.75 -8.81
C VAL A 90 -12.00 -13.99 -8.67
N ARG A 91 -12.87 -14.04 -7.66
CA ARG A 91 -13.71 -15.21 -7.34
C ARG A 91 -14.54 -15.78 -8.50
N LEU A 92 -14.94 -14.93 -9.44
CA LEU A 92 -15.75 -15.34 -10.60
C LEU A 92 -14.91 -15.87 -11.77
N PHE A 93 -13.58 -15.77 -11.69
CA PHE A 93 -12.66 -16.01 -12.80
C PHE A 93 -11.67 -17.16 -12.54
N VAL A 94 -11.80 -17.88 -11.42
CA VAL A 94 -10.89 -18.97 -11.02
C VAL A 94 -10.74 -20.04 -12.11
N SER A 95 -11.84 -20.37 -12.79
CA SER A 95 -11.86 -21.39 -13.86
C SER A 95 -11.42 -20.85 -15.23
N ALA A 96 -11.19 -19.54 -15.35
CA ALA A 96 -10.85 -18.87 -16.60
C ALA A 96 -9.81 -17.74 -16.38
N PRO A 97 -8.63 -18.03 -15.82
CA PRO A 97 -7.63 -17.01 -15.51
C PRO A 97 -7.17 -16.21 -16.74
N SER A 98 -7.27 -16.80 -17.93
CA SER A 98 -6.93 -16.16 -19.20
C SER A 98 -7.83 -14.98 -19.58
N THR A 99 -8.98 -14.79 -18.94
CA THR A 99 -9.81 -13.59 -19.14
C THR A 99 -9.28 -12.38 -18.39
N LEU A 100 -8.34 -12.59 -17.48
CA LEU A 100 -7.72 -11.57 -16.65
C LEU A 100 -6.26 -11.33 -17.07
N SER A 101 -5.79 -10.13 -16.82
CA SER A 101 -4.38 -9.75 -17.00
C SER A 101 -3.96 -8.74 -15.95
N ILE A 102 -2.66 -8.70 -15.69
CA ILE A 102 -2.03 -7.71 -14.81
C ILE A 102 -1.29 -6.72 -15.69
N VAL A 103 -1.51 -5.42 -15.46
CA VAL A 103 -0.73 -4.35 -16.10
C VAL A 103 0.11 -3.64 -15.06
N ILE A 104 1.42 -3.59 -15.28
CA ILE A 104 2.42 -2.96 -14.43
C ILE A 104 3.14 -1.85 -15.19
N ASP A 105 4.02 -1.09 -14.53
CA ASP A 105 4.75 0.04 -15.13
C ASP A 105 3.82 1.06 -15.82
N THR A 106 2.77 1.46 -15.12
CA THR A 106 1.86 2.48 -15.62
C THR A 106 1.30 3.32 -14.48
N ASP A 107 1.18 4.61 -14.74
CA ASP A 107 0.47 5.53 -13.87
C ASP A 107 -0.96 5.78 -14.37
N THR A 108 -1.35 5.23 -15.52
CA THR A 108 -2.65 5.51 -16.14
C THR A 108 -3.44 4.24 -16.47
N LEU A 109 -4.75 4.39 -16.67
CA LEU A 109 -5.60 3.30 -17.16
C LEU A 109 -5.59 3.19 -18.70
N ASN A 110 -4.62 3.81 -19.38
CA ASN A 110 -4.41 3.63 -20.82
C ASN A 110 -4.20 2.13 -21.13
N THR A 111 -4.69 1.67 -22.28
CA THR A 111 -4.53 0.27 -22.72
C THR A 111 -3.21 0.02 -23.45
N GLN A 112 -2.58 1.09 -23.93
CA GLN A 112 -1.33 1.08 -24.71
C GLN A 112 -0.07 1.30 -23.85
N GLU A 113 -0.23 1.67 -22.58
CA GLU A 113 0.87 1.88 -21.64
C GLU A 113 1.06 0.66 -20.72
N GLY A 114 2.27 0.52 -20.20
CA GLY A 114 2.65 -0.51 -19.24
C GLY A 114 2.89 -1.89 -19.84
N GLN A 115 3.43 -2.77 -19.00
CA GLN A 115 3.70 -4.16 -19.36
C GLN A 115 2.50 -5.03 -18.96
N ARG A 116 2.02 -5.84 -19.90
CA ARG A 116 0.86 -6.71 -19.69
C ARG A 116 1.30 -8.15 -19.47
N LEU A 117 0.89 -8.70 -18.34
CA LEU A 117 1.23 -10.03 -17.87
C LEU A 117 -0.01 -10.91 -17.84
N SER A 118 0.12 -12.12 -18.39
CA SER A 118 -0.96 -13.13 -18.38
C SER A 118 -0.94 -13.92 -17.08
N LEU A 119 -2.10 -14.41 -16.67
CA LEU A 119 -2.26 -15.26 -15.48
C LEU A 119 -2.24 -16.74 -15.87
N SER A 120 -1.58 -17.54 -15.03
CA SER A 120 -1.57 -19.00 -15.10
C SER A 120 -2.61 -19.60 -14.15
N THR A 121 -2.61 -19.20 -12.87
CA THR A 121 -3.53 -19.73 -11.85
C THR A 121 -4.01 -18.64 -10.90
N ILE A 122 -5.18 -18.86 -10.30
CA ILE A 122 -5.78 -17.99 -9.28
C ILE A 122 -6.01 -18.83 -8.03
N SER A 123 -5.36 -18.45 -6.93
CA SER A 123 -5.46 -19.11 -5.63
C SER A 123 -6.19 -18.20 -4.65
N ILE A 124 -7.45 -18.50 -4.37
CA ILE A 124 -8.25 -17.79 -3.36
C ILE A 124 -8.07 -18.48 -2.01
N HIS A 125 -8.03 -17.72 -0.93
CA HIS A 125 -8.00 -18.32 0.40
C HIS A 125 -9.18 -19.28 0.60
N PRO A 126 -8.96 -20.54 1.00
CA PRO A 126 -10.00 -21.58 1.00
C PRO A 126 -11.18 -21.26 1.92
N SER A 127 -10.95 -20.45 2.96
CA SER A 127 -11.97 -19.98 3.90
C SER A 127 -12.57 -18.61 3.54
N TYR A 128 -12.42 -18.12 2.31
CA TYR A 128 -13.03 -16.85 1.88
C TYR A 128 -14.55 -16.87 2.07
N ASN A 129 -15.06 -15.90 2.84
CA ASN A 129 -16.49 -15.75 3.08
C ASN A 129 -17.01 -14.51 2.35
N PHE A 130 -17.89 -14.73 1.36
CA PHE A 130 -18.45 -13.65 0.55
C PHE A 130 -19.31 -12.65 1.34
N SER A 131 -20.01 -13.11 2.36
CA SER A 131 -20.94 -12.30 3.17
C SER A 131 -20.22 -11.40 4.16
N THR A 132 -19.22 -11.94 4.86
CA THR A 132 -18.45 -11.21 5.89
C THR A 132 -17.16 -10.59 5.37
N ARG A 133 -16.76 -10.94 4.13
CA ARG A 133 -15.46 -10.58 3.55
C ARG A 133 -14.28 -11.00 4.43
N GLU A 134 -14.44 -12.05 5.23
CA GLU A 134 -13.32 -12.69 5.91
C GLU A 134 -12.50 -13.48 4.91
N ASN A 135 -11.18 -13.50 5.12
CA ASN A 135 -10.21 -14.12 4.22
C ASN A 135 -10.29 -13.58 2.77
N ASP A 136 -10.57 -12.28 2.62
CA ASP A 136 -10.65 -11.61 1.33
C ASP A 136 -9.24 -11.32 0.77
N ILE A 137 -8.57 -12.39 0.35
CA ILE A 137 -7.23 -12.39 -0.21
C ILE A 137 -7.09 -13.48 -1.28
N ALA A 138 -6.40 -13.14 -2.35
CA ALA A 138 -6.04 -14.06 -3.42
C ALA A 138 -4.61 -13.81 -3.92
N ILE A 139 -3.97 -14.90 -4.34
CA ILE A 139 -2.67 -14.89 -5.00
C ILE A 139 -2.88 -15.30 -6.45
N LEU A 140 -2.34 -14.51 -7.38
CA LEU A 140 -2.42 -14.76 -8.80
C LEU A 140 -1.02 -15.13 -9.29
N ARG A 141 -0.89 -16.32 -9.88
CA ARG A 141 0.36 -16.76 -10.51
C ARG A 141 0.43 -16.22 -11.93
N LEU A 142 1.52 -15.55 -12.26
CA LEU A 142 1.82 -15.07 -13.60
C LEU A 142 2.30 -16.21 -14.47
N SER A 143 2.00 -16.17 -15.78
CA SER A 143 2.48 -17.17 -16.74
C SER A 143 3.97 -17.03 -17.05
N LYS A 144 4.58 -15.88 -16.74
CA LYS A 144 6.01 -15.59 -16.86
C LYS A 144 6.45 -14.71 -15.69
N PRO A 145 7.70 -14.84 -15.21
CA PRO A 145 8.25 -13.96 -14.18
C PRO A 145 8.29 -12.50 -14.66
N ILE A 146 8.18 -11.58 -13.71
CA ILE A 146 8.42 -10.15 -13.91
C ILE A 146 9.92 -9.92 -14.13
N ASP A 147 10.26 -9.08 -15.10
CA ASP A 147 11.64 -8.64 -15.32
C ASP A 147 11.97 -7.40 -14.46
N PHE A 148 12.62 -7.62 -13.32
CA PHE A 148 13.06 -6.54 -12.43
C PHE A 148 14.35 -5.82 -12.89
N ASN A 149 14.87 -6.10 -14.09
CA ASN A 149 15.85 -5.19 -14.70
C ASN A 149 15.22 -3.86 -15.11
N ASP A 150 13.89 -3.84 -15.30
CA ASP A 150 13.14 -2.61 -15.41
C ASP A 150 13.08 -1.89 -14.05
N VAL A 151 13.75 -0.74 -14.00
CA VAL A 151 13.94 0.09 -12.82
C VAL A 151 12.66 0.77 -12.32
N ASN A 152 11.58 0.73 -13.10
CA ASN A 152 10.28 1.26 -12.72
C ASN A 152 9.45 0.27 -11.91
N ILE A 153 9.86 -1.01 -11.86
CA ILE A 153 9.12 -2.09 -11.24
C ILE A 153 9.86 -2.58 -9.99
N ALA A 154 9.13 -2.81 -8.91
CA ALA A 154 9.70 -3.31 -7.66
C ALA A 154 8.68 -4.14 -6.88
N LYS A 155 9.16 -4.96 -5.94
CA LYS A 155 8.32 -5.72 -5.00
C LYS A 155 8.04 -4.86 -3.77
N ILE A 156 6.85 -4.97 -3.18
CA ILE A 156 6.62 -4.49 -1.81
C ILE A 156 7.10 -5.52 -0.79
N CYS A 157 7.57 -5.07 0.38
CA CYS A 157 7.89 -6.00 1.46
C CYS A 157 6.62 -6.54 2.12
N LEU A 158 6.61 -7.84 2.40
CA LEU A 158 5.60 -8.42 3.31
C LEU A 158 6.00 -8.21 4.78
N PRO A 159 5.03 -8.12 5.70
CA PRO A 159 5.32 -8.01 7.12
C PRO A 159 5.98 -9.30 7.61
N ASN A 160 6.99 -9.16 8.47
CA ASN A 160 7.64 -10.27 9.16
C ASN A 160 7.14 -10.28 10.59
N VAL A 161 6.19 -11.17 10.87
CA VAL A 161 5.54 -11.28 12.18
C VAL A 161 5.78 -12.67 12.76
N SER A 162 6.04 -12.72 14.06
CA SER A 162 6.06 -14.00 14.77
C SER A 162 4.66 -14.62 14.78
N LYS A 163 4.57 -15.95 14.99
CA LYS A 163 3.27 -16.64 15.14
C LYS A 163 2.39 -16.03 16.23
N SER A 164 2.99 -15.47 17.29
CA SER A 164 2.26 -14.76 18.35
C SER A 164 1.72 -13.40 17.94
N GLU A 165 2.23 -12.81 16.86
CA GLU A 165 1.87 -11.46 16.40
C GLU A 165 1.01 -11.47 15.13
N GLU A 166 0.89 -12.61 14.45
CA GLU A 166 0.12 -12.83 13.21
C GLU A 166 -1.28 -12.18 13.27
N HIS A 167 -1.99 -12.39 14.40
CA HIS A 167 -3.35 -11.91 14.62
C HIS A 167 -3.45 -10.65 15.49
N ARG A 168 -2.32 -10.02 15.82
CA ARG A 168 -2.33 -8.79 16.63
C ARG A 168 -2.94 -7.64 15.81
N TYR A 169 -3.83 -6.87 16.43
CA TYR A 169 -4.40 -5.69 15.78
C TYR A 169 -3.30 -4.67 15.47
N PRO A 170 -3.32 -3.98 14.31
CA PRO A 170 -2.30 -2.99 13.96
C PRO A 170 -2.22 -1.84 14.97
N ILE A 171 -1.06 -1.17 15.01
CA ILE A 171 -0.84 -0.02 15.88
C ILE A 171 -1.84 1.10 15.53
N ILE A 172 -2.65 1.49 16.51
CA ILE A 172 -3.67 2.54 16.35
C ILE A 172 -2.98 3.88 16.04
N ASN A 173 -3.61 4.71 15.21
CA ASN A 173 -3.11 6.02 14.80
C ASN A 173 -1.78 5.97 14.01
N ARG A 174 -1.38 4.78 13.52
CA ARG A 174 -0.27 4.63 12.57
C ARG A 174 -0.68 5.22 11.22
N SER A 175 0.18 6.08 10.66
CA SER A 175 0.05 6.58 9.30
C SER A 175 0.26 5.46 8.27
N LEU A 176 -0.67 5.37 7.33
CA LEU A 176 -0.67 4.41 6.23
C LEU A 176 -0.93 5.14 4.92
N VAL A 177 -0.51 4.54 3.81
CA VAL A 177 -0.72 5.07 2.46
C VAL A 177 -1.52 4.07 1.65
N ALA A 178 -2.66 4.52 1.13
CA ALA A 178 -3.44 3.80 0.13
C ALA A 178 -3.15 4.41 -1.25
N ILE A 179 -3.10 3.55 -2.28
CA ILE A 179 -2.90 3.97 -3.66
C ILE A 179 -3.89 3.27 -4.60
N GLY A 180 -4.16 3.87 -5.75
CA GLY A 180 -4.97 3.24 -6.78
C GLY A 180 -5.66 4.19 -7.76
N TRP A 181 -6.46 3.62 -8.66
CA TRP A 181 -7.27 4.34 -9.66
C TRP A 181 -8.77 4.36 -9.32
N GLY A 182 -9.14 3.84 -8.14
CA GLY A 182 -10.52 3.69 -7.69
C GLY A 182 -11.33 5.00 -7.64
N HIS A 183 -12.61 4.85 -7.33
CA HIS A 183 -13.52 5.99 -7.17
C HIS A 183 -13.00 6.96 -6.10
N MET A 184 -13.08 8.27 -6.37
CA MET A 184 -12.66 9.31 -5.41
C MET A 184 -13.84 9.90 -4.61
N SER A 185 -15.06 9.52 -4.96
CA SER A 185 -16.28 9.99 -4.30
C SER A 185 -17.44 9.04 -4.60
N PHE A 186 -18.51 9.15 -3.80
CA PHE A 186 -19.73 8.38 -4.01
C PHE A 186 -20.32 8.73 -5.37
N ASN A 187 -20.52 7.73 -6.22
CA ASN A 187 -21.01 7.89 -7.59
C ASN A 187 -20.11 8.75 -8.51
N GLY A 188 -18.86 9.04 -8.10
CA GLY A 188 -17.87 9.72 -8.94
C GLY A 188 -17.25 8.78 -9.97
N SER A 189 -16.47 9.29 -10.92
CA SER A 189 -15.70 8.46 -11.85
C SER A 189 -14.43 7.92 -11.20
N MET A 190 -13.95 6.77 -11.69
CA MET A 190 -12.58 6.30 -11.42
C MET A 190 -11.56 7.35 -11.89
N SER A 191 -10.42 7.40 -11.19
CA SER A 191 -9.31 8.26 -11.61
C SER A 191 -8.58 7.64 -12.79
N TYR A 192 -8.36 8.40 -13.86
CA TYR A 192 -7.56 7.90 -14.99
C TYR A 192 -6.07 7.76 -14.63
N THR A 193 -5.58 8.57 -13.69
CA THR A 193 -4.18 8.58 -13.22
C THR A 193 -4.08 8.03 -11.80
N LEU A 194 -2.97 7.39 -11.46
CA LEU A 194 -2.73 6.81 -10.14
C LEU A 194 -2.79 7.89 -9.06
N ARG A 195 -3.53 7.58 -7.99
CA ARG A 195 -3.69 8.45 -6.82
C ARG A 195 -3.07 7.81 -5.60
N GLN A 196 -2.72 8.66 -4.63
CA GLN A 196 -2.24 8.27 -3.32
C GLN A 196 -2.94 9.09 -2.22
N VAL A 197 -3.11 8.51 -1.04
CA VAL A 197 -3.74 9.19 0.10
C VAL A 197 -3.20 8.64 1.41
N THR A 198 -2.98 9.54 2.38
CA THR A 198 -2.60 9.15 3.75
C THR A 198 -3.84 8.92 4.59
N VAL A 199 -3.92 7.75 5.21
CA VAL A 199 -4.94 7.37 6.19
C VAL A 199 -4.28 6.95 7.50
N LYS A 200 -5.06 6.75 8.55
CA LYS A 200 -4.57 6.23 9.82
C LYS A 200 -5.34 5.01 10.25
N THR A 201 -4.64 4.11 10.94
CA THR A 201 -5.26 2.97 11.59
C THR A 201 -6.23 3.44 12.67
N ILE A 202 -7.45 2.91 12.62
CA ILE A 202 -8.52 3.19 13.58
C ILE A 202 -8.63 2.03 14.56
N GLY A 203 -8.85 2.33 15.84
CA GLY A 203 -9.06 1.32 16.87
C GLY A 203 -10.33 0.51 16.64
N GLU A 204 -10.26 -0.81 16.87
CA GLU A 204 -11.38 -1.74 16.65
C GLU A 204 -12.66 -1.38 17.43
N LYS A 205 -12.52 -0.67 18.55
CA LYS A 205 -13.62 -0.26 19.43
C LYS A 205 -14.24 1.08 19.04
N GLU A 206 -13.61 1.85 18.15
CA GLU A 206 -14.15 3.12 17.68
C GLU A 206 -15.38 2.89 16.81
N ASN A 207 -16.40 3.74 16.95
CA ASN A 207 -17.70 3.55 16.29
C ASN A 207 -17.58 3.38 14.77
N MET A 208 -16.66 4.13 14.15
CA MET A 208 -16.43 4.06 12.70
C MET A 208 -15.85 2.74 12.21
N CYS A 209 -15.25 1.96 13.12
CA CYS A 209 -14.70 0.64 12.84
C CYS A 209 -15.63 -0.48 13.34
N LYS A 210 -16.03 -0.41 14.62
CA LYS A 210 -16.82 -1.41 15.34
C LYS A 210 -18.09 -1.83 14.59
N ASN A 211 -18.73 -0.89 13.90
CA ASN A 211 -20.00 -1.14 13.20
C ASN A 211 -19.84 -1.78 11.81
N SER A 212 -18.62 -1.91 11.30
CA SER A 212 -18.31 -2.39 9.94
C SER A 212 -17.38 -3.59 9.91
N ILE A 213 -16.56 -3.78 10.94
CA ILE A 213 -15.60 -4.88 11.03
C ILE A 213 -16.32 -6.16 11.49
N TYR A 214 -16.09 -7.28 10.79
CA TYR A 214 -16.65 -8.58 11.17
C TYR A 214 -15.68 -9.38 12.02
N ASN A 215 -14.38 -9.32 11.71
CA ASN A 215 -13.37 -10.11 12.41
C ASN A 215 -12.08 -9.33 12.62
N VAL A 216 -11.89 -8.86 13.86
CA VAL A 216 -10.71 -8.09 14.29
C VAL A 216 -9.40 -8.89 14.34
N LYS A 217 -9.40 -10.19 14.01
CA LYS A 217 -8.16 -10.96 13.82
C LYS A 217 -7.67 -10.93 12.37
N LEU A 218 -8.61 -10.80 11.43
CA LEU A 218 -8.38 -10.93 9.98
C LEU A 218 -8.50 -9.60 9.23
N GLN A 219 -9.20 -8.63 9.81
CA GLN A 219 -9.54 -7.34 9.21
C GLN A 219 -9.07 -6.20 10.11
N PHE A 220 -8.89 -5.01 9.56
CA PHE A 220 -8.66 -3.81 10.36
C PHE A 220 -9.19 -2.56 9.63
N CYS A 221 -9.34 -1.49 10.38
CA CYS A 221 -9.93 -0.25 9.89
C CYS A 221 -8.87 0.82 9.67
N ALA A 222 -9.01 1.57 8.58
CA ALA A 222 -8.25 2.81 8.38
C ALA A 222 -9.13 3.90 7.76
N ALA A 223 -8.88 5.15 8.15
CA ALA A 223 -9.61 6.31 7.65
C ALA A 223 -8.71 7.55 7.60
N VAL A 224 -9.08 8.54 6.79
CA VAL A 224 -8.43 9.85 6.83
C VAL A 224 -8.81 10.53 8.15
N ASN A 225 -7.84 11.17 8.82
CA ASN A 225 -8.13 11.96 10.02
C ASN A 225 -9.09 13.12 9.71
N ASP A 226 -9.98 13.42 10.65
CA ASP A 226 -10.82 14.63 10.65
C ASP A 226 -11.81 14.79 9.49
N SER A 227 -12.11 13.75 8.70
CA SER A 227 -13.15 13.86 7.67
C SER A 227 -14.49 13.29 8.14
N GLU A 228 -15.51 14.14 8.15
CA GLU A 228 -16.92 13.74 8.21
C GLU A 228 -17.36 12.94 6.97
N LYS A 229 -16.48 12.72 5.98
CA LYS A 229 -16.83 12.12 4.68
C LYS A 229 -15.56 11.60 4.00
N ASP A 230 -15.16 10.33 4.14
CA ASP A 230 -14.33 9.71 3.07
C ASP A 230 -14.07 8.19 3.21
N THR A 231 -14.85 7.38 2.50
CA THR A 231 -14.76 5.89 2.49
C THR A 231 -14.19 5.31 1.18
N CYS A 232 -13.68 6.13 0.26
CA CYS A 232 -13.15 5.65 -1.03
C CYS A 232 -11.61 5.57 -1.08
N GLN A 233 -10.97 5.10 -0.01
CA GLN A 233 -9.51 5.17 0.07
C GLN A 233 -8.85 3.99 -0.62
N GLY A 234 -8.32 4.24 -1.82
CA GLY A 234 -7.58 3.28 -2.62
C GLY A 234 -8.46 2.50 -3.61
N ASP A 235 -7.81 1.61 -4.35
CA ASP A 235 -8.46 0.73 -5.31
C ASP A 235 -8.74 -0.64 -4.67
N SER A 236 -9.87 -1.28 -5.03
CA SER A 236 -10.27 -2.57 -4.46
C SER A 236 -9.20 -3.62 -4.77
N GLY A 237 -8.76 -4.41 -3.79
CA GLY A 237 -7.63 -5.33 -3.95
C GLY A 237 -6.25 -4.66 -4.02
N GLY A 238 -6.18 -3.32 -4.00
CA GLY A 238 -4.94 -2.56 -3.96
C GLY A 238 -4.27 -2.53 -2.58
N PRO A 239 -3.03 -2.03 -2.48
CA PRO A 239 -2.24 -2.08 -1.25
C PRO A 239 -2.58 -0.93 -0.29
N LEU A 240 -2.56 -1.26 1.00
CA LEU A 240 -2.44 -0.31 2.10
C LEU A 240 -1.11 -0.54 2.81
N MET A 241 -0.29 0.50 2.93
CA MET A 241 1.15 0.35 3.22
C MET A 241 1.60 1.25 4.36
N TYR A 242 2.67 0.86 5.06
CA TYR A 242 3.39 1.77 5.95
C TYR A 242 4.86 1.86 5.54
N TYR A 243 5.48 2.99 5.88
CA TYR A 243 6.92 3.14 5.78
C TYR A 243 7.59 2.70 7.09
N SER A 244 8.59 1.82 7.00
CA SER A 244 9.43 1.41 8.13
C SER A 244 10.65 2.32 8.17
N GLU A 245 10.72 3.20 9.17
CA GLU A 245 11.87 4.10 9.35
C GLU A 245 13.16 3.33 9.69
N GLU A 246 13.05 2.24 10.47
CA GLU A 246 14.20 1.41 10.87
C GLU A 246 14.84 0.70 9.67
N GLU A 247 14.02 0.12 8.80
CA GLU A 247 14.50 -0.66 7.65
C GLU A 247 14.57 0.17 6.35
N GLN A 248 14.04 1.39 6.38
CA GLN A 248 13.94 2.32 5.25
C GLN A 248 13.25 1.70 4.02
N VAL A 249 12.13 1.01 4.25
CA VAL A 249 11.35 0.32 3.21
C VAL A 249 9.85 0.45 3.44
N TRP A 250 9.08 0.35 2.36
CA TRP A 250 7.63 0.22 2.39
C TRP A 250 7.20 -1.22 2.63
N VAL A 251 6.23 -1.40 3.51
CA VAL A 251 5.70 -2.71 3.91
C VAL A 251 4.20 -2.74 3.72
N LEU A 252 3.71 -3.86 3.20
CA LEU A 252 2.29 -4.10 3.01
C LEU A 252 1.60 -4.35 4.35
N ALA A 253 0.72 -3.43 4.74
CA ALA A 253 -0.08 -3.53 5.96
C ALA A 253 -1.38 -4.32 5.72
N GLY A 254 -2.03 -4.05 4.58
CA GLY A 254 -3.30 -4.63 4.24
C GLY A 254 -3.66 -4.55 2.76
N ILE A 255 -4.76 -5.19 2.41
CA ILE A 255 -5.35 -5.19 1.07
C ILE A 255 -6.74 -4.56 1.17
N THR A 256 -7.05 -3.59 0.31
CA THR A 256 -8.35 -2.91 0.29
C THR A 256 -9.46 -3.92 0.02
N SER A 257 -10.41 -4.08 0.95
CA SER A 257 -11.43 -5.14 0.88
C SER A 257 -12.84 -4.57 0.67
N TYR A 258 -13.36 -3.78 1.62
CA TYR A 258 -14.69 -3.19 1.48
C TYR A 258 -14.86 -1.92 2.32
N GLY A 259 -15.96 -1.22 2.08
CA GLY A 259 -16.45 -0.11 2.89
C GLY A 259 -17.97 0.01 2.71
N ARG A 260 -18.65 0.74 3.59
CA ARG A 260 -20.12 0.88 3.55
C ARG A 260 -20.64 1.82 2.44
N GLY A 261 -19.82 2.08 1.43
CA GLY A 261 -20.09 3.04 0.37
C GLY A 261 -19.28 4.30 0.60
N CYS A 262 -18.83 4.90 -0.50
CA CYS A 262 -18.00 6.08 -0.62
C CYS A 262 -18.55 7.35 0.07
N ALA A 263 -17.67 8.24 0.54
CA ALA A 263 -17.97 9.50 1.23
C ALA A 263 -19.03 9.46 2.37
N LEU A 264 -19.28 8.29 2.99
CA LEU A 264 -20.19 8.22 4.13
C LEU A 264 -19.49 8.61 5.43
N SER A 265 -20.11 9.51 6.18
CA SER A 265 -19.68 9.89 7.53
C SER A 265 -19.59 8.68 8.44
N ASN A 266 -18.61 8.70 9.34
CA ASN A 266 -18.48 7.74 10.44
C ASN A 266 -18.27 6.28 10.01
N TYR A 267 -17.70 6.02 8.84
CA TYR A 267 -17.29 4.68 8.43
C TYR A 267 -15.84 4.69 7.96
N ALA A 268 -15.04 3.77 8.50
CA ALA A 268 -13.68 3.52 8.03
C ALA A 268 -13.69 2.55 6.85
N GLY A 269 -12.64 2.60 6.02
CA GLY A 269 -12.34 1.53 5.08
C GLY A 269 -11.90 0.28 5.83
N ILE A 270 -12.33 -0.89 5.37
CA ILE A 270 -11.94 -2.19 5.92
C ILE A 270 -10.92 -2.86 5.00
N TYR A 271 -9.82 -3.29 5.61
CA TYR A 271 -8.69 -3.90 4.92
C TYR A 271 -8.46 -5.30 5.45
N THR A 272 -8.15 -6.24 4.55
CA THR A 272 -7.62 -7.55 4.91
C THR A 272 -6.24 -7.34 5.54
N ARG A 273 -6.00 -7.91 6.73
CA ARG A 273 -4.75 -7.77 7.46
C ARG A 273 -3.69 -8.74 6.95
N VAL A 274 -2.71 -8.24 6.21
CA VAL A 274 -1.71 -9.10 5.55
C VAL A 274 -0.86 -9.90 6.55
N SER A 275 -0.58 -9.35 7.73
CA SER A 275 0.17 -10.07 8.77
C SER A 275 -0.48 -11.41 9.14
N ALA A 276 -1.82 -11.51 9.08
CA ALA A 276 -2.59 -12.70 9.42
C ALA A 276 -2.55 -13.81 8.35
N TYR A 277 -1.94 -13.54 7.20
CA TYR A 277 -1.91 -14.47 6.06
C TYR A 277 -0.50 -14.80 5.59
N THR A 278 0.55 -14.36 6.31
CA THR A 278 1.95 -14.61 5.91
C THR A 278 2.24 -16.11 5.73
N ASN A 279 1.73 -16.95 6.63
CA ASN A 279 1.84 -18.41 6.53
C ASN A 279 1.10 -18.98 5.30
N TRP A 280 -0.12 -18.50 5.04
CA TRP A 280 -0.88 -18.93 3.87
C TRP A 280 -0.20 -18.49 2.58
N ILE A 281 0.30 -17.25 2.52
CA ILE A 281 1.05 -16.74 1.36
C ILE A 281 2.26 -17.63 1.10
N GLN A 282 3.06 -17.92 2.14
CA GLN A 282 4.22 -18.79 2.03
C GLN A 282 3.86 -20.19 1.50
N SER A 283 2.74 -20.77 1.95
CA SER A 283 2.29 -22.10 1.50
C SER A 283 1.86 -22.18 0.03
N ILE A 284 1.66 -21.04 -0.63
CA ILE A 284 1.28 -20.99 -2.05
C ILE A 284 2.49 -20.68 -2.94
N VAL A 285 3.44 -19.90 -2.44
CA VAL A 285 4.59 -19.44 -3.24
C VAL A 285 5.84 -20.32 -3.08
N ASP A 286 5.87 -21.27 -2.13
CA ASP A 286 6.92 -22.28 -1.93
C ASP A 286 8.35 -21.75 -2.19
N ASP A 287 8.90 -20.94 -1.27
CA ASP A 287 10.24 -20.29 -1.31
C ASP A 287 10.60 -19.50 -2.59
N ASP A 288 9.70 -19.41 -3.57
CA ASP A 288 9.92 -18.72 -4.85
C ASP A 288 9.80 -17.20 -4.67
N GLY A 289 10.83 -16.61 -4.04
CA GLY A 289 11.10 -15.17 -4.05
C GLY A 289 10.22 -14.32 -3.15
N MET A 290 9.60 -14.87 -2.10
CA MET A 290 8.92 -14.08 -1.07
C MET A 290 9.94 -13.26 -0.27
N VAL A 291 9.79 -11.93 -0.30
CA VAL A 291 10.67 -11.03 0.45
C VAL A 291 9.91 -10.37 1.59
N THR A 292 10.15 -10.85 2.80
CA THR A 292 9.67 -10.21 4.03
C THR A 292 10.61 -9.09 4.45
N ILE A 293 10.09 -8.09 5.18
CA ILE A 293 10.95 -7.14 5.90
C ILE A 293 11.90 -7.93 6.82
N GLN A 294 13.21 -7.89 6.54
CA GLN A 294 14.17 -8.55 7.41
C GLN A 294 14.15 -7.86 8.77
N GLN A 295 14.14 -8.63 9.86
CA GLN A 295 14.51 -8.08 11.16
C GLN A 295 16.02 -7.84 11.10
N SER A 296 16.46 -6.59 10.98
CA SER A 296 17.87 -6.25 11.17
C SER A 296 18.28 -6.48 12.63
N LYS A 297 18.57 -7.74 13.02
CA LYS A 297 19.27 -8.05 14.29
C LYS A 297 19.79 -9.48 14.50
N ALA A 298 19.72 -10.41 13.53
CA ALA A 298 20.24 -11.77 13.78
C ALA A 298 21.70 -12.01 13.35
N ASN A 299 22.31 -11.16 12.50
CA ASN A 299 23.65 -11.45 11.93
C ASN A 299 24.81 -10.55 12.39
N ILE A 300 24.57 -9.58 13.28
CA ILE A 300 25.67 -8.78 13.84
C ILE A 300 26.42 -9.55 14.95
N HIS A 301 25.79 -10.51 15.64
CA HIS A 301 26.47 -11.30 16.67
C HIS A 301 27.38 -12.42 16.15
N ILE A 302 27.26 -12.84 14.88
CA ILE A 302 28.12 -13.91 14.34
C ILE A 302 29.45 -13.33 13.80
N PHE A 303 29.43 -12.13 13.22
CA PHE A 303 30.66 -11.48 12.72
C PHE A 303 31.55 -10.90 13.83
N SER A 304 30.97 -10.49 14.97
CA SER A 304 31.75 -10.01 16.13
C SER A 304 32.44 -11.14 16.91
N ILE A 305 31.97 -12.39 16.82
CA ILE A 305 32.61 -13.53 17.49
C ILE A 305 33.76 -14.10 16.65
N LEU A 306 33.65 -14.05 15.32
CA LEU A 306 34.71 -14.51 14.40
C LEU A 306 35.93 -13.57 14.36
N THR A 307 35.76 -12.28 14.64
CA THR A 307 36.88 -11.32 14.72
C THR A 307 37.61 -11.36 16.06
N ILE A 308 36.96 -11.82 17.15
CA ILE A 308 37.61 -11.96 18.46
C ILE A 308 38.47 -13.24 18.53
N PHE A 309 38.11 -14.30 17.79
CA PHE A 309 38.91 -15.54 17.77
C PHE A 309 40.20 -15.46 16.94
N MET A 310 40.35 -14.46 16.06
CA MET A 310 41.57 -14.26 15.24
C MET A 310 42.60 -13.30 15.84
N ILE A 311 42.43 -12.88 17.12
CA ILE A 311 43.38 -12.00 17.83
C ILE A 311 44.06 -12.70 19.02
N ILE A 312 43.75 -13.98 19.31
CA ILE A 312 44.35 -14.74 20.43
C ILE A 312 45.40 -15.78 19.96
N VAL A 313 45.73 -15.83 18.67
CA VAL A 313 46.87 -16.62 18.19
C VAL A 313 47.70 -15.79 17.22
N PHE A 314 48.51 -14.88 17.77
CA PHE A 314 49.85 -14.49 17.32
C PHE A 314 50.52 -13.66 18.42
#